data_AF-A0A2H9ZZA6-F1
#
_entry.id   AF-A0A2H9ZZA6-F1
#
_cell.length_a   1.000
_cell.length_b   1.000
_cell.length_c   1.000
_cell.angle_alpha   90.00
_cell.angle_beta   90.00
_cell.angle_gamma   90.00
#
_symmetry.space_group_name_H-M   'P 1'
#
loop_
_entity.id
_entity.type
_entity.pdbx_description
1 polymer ?
#
loop_
_entity_poly.entity_id
_entity_poly.type
_entity_poly.pdbx_seq_one_letter_code
_entity_poly.pdbx_strand_id
1 'polypeptide(L)' 'MGNPSQGVRTRASFRNEVTHSAFISQIEPILFEEAEKDEFWILAMQEELKQFNRNDVWELVSRPKNHFIIDTK' A
#
# COMPACT_ATOMS: atom_id res chain seq x y z
N MET A 1 21.88 28.91 -15.05
CA MET A 1 22.73 29.23 -13.87
C MET A 1 21.87 29.00 -12.63
N GLY A 2 22.14 27.94 -11.86
CA GLY A 2 21.31 27.54 -10.71
C GLY A 2 21.41 28.51 -9.55
N ASN A 3 20.34 28.62 -8.76
CA ASN A 3 20.26 29.54 -7.63
C ASN A 3 21.24 29.13 -6.50
N PRO A 4 22.21 29.98 -6.10
CA PRO A 4 23.18 29.67 -5.05
C PRO A 4 22.58 29.44 -3.67
N SER A 5 21.33 29.83 -3.42
CA SER A 5 20.65 29.59 -2.14
C SER A 5 20.05 28.18 -2.02
N GLN A 6 19.91 27.46 -3.14
CA GLN A 6 19.54 26.05 -3.11
C GLN A 6 20.79 25.26 -2.74
N GLY A 7 20.89 24.85 -1.47
CA GLY A 7 21.96 23.98 -0.98
C GLY A 7 22.13 22.72 -1.84
N VAL A 8 23.29 22.06 -1.71
CA VAL A 8 23.68 20.91 -2.56
C VAL A 8 22.69 19.74 -2.39
N ARG A 9 21.75 19.61 -3.33
CA ARG A 9 20.87 18.44 -3.45
C ARG A 9 21.63 17.34 -4.20
N THR A 10 22.15 16.37 -3.46
CA THR A 10 22.82 15.20 -4.07
C THR A 10 21.77 14.26 -4.64
N ARG A 11 22.12 13.48 -5.67
CA ARG A 11 21.22 12.44 -6.22
C ARG A 11 20.75 11.44 -5.15
N ALA A 12 21.49 11.30 -4.05
CA ALA A 12 21.12 10.51 -2.89
C ALA A 12 19.93 11.12 -2.12
N SER A 13 19.81 12.44 -2.02
CA SER A 13 18.71 13.09 -1.30
C SER A 13 17.36 12.95 -2.02
N PHE A 14 17.36 12.98 -3.36
CA PHE A 14 16.16 12.71 -4.17
C PHE A 14 15.71 11.25 -4.11
N ARG A 15 16.64 10.34 -3.77
CA ARG A 15 16.34 8.91 -3.72
C ARG A 15 15.40 8.56 -2.59
N ASN A 16 15.50 9.22 -1.43
CA ASN A 16 14.65 8.96 -0.26
C ASN A 16 13.20 9.45 -0.42
N GLU A 17 12.98 10.57 -1.12
CA GLU A 17 11.61 11.11 -1.33
C GLU A 17 10.80 10.31 -2.35
N VAL A 18 11.46 9.66 -3.32
CA VAL A 18 10.81 8.96 -4.44
C VAL A 18 10.84 7.44 -4.30
N THR A 19 11.55 6.89 -3.29
CA THR A 19 11.72 5.42 -3.21
C THR A 19 10.41 4.68 -3.02
N HIS A 20 9.45 5.31 -2.33
CA HIS A 20 8.24 4.63 -1.88
C HIS A 20 6.98 5.03 -2.66
N SER A 21 7.05 6.05 -3.52
CA SER A 21 5.87 6.52 -4.26
C SER A 21 5.38 5.50 -5.30
N ALA A 22 6.25 4.61 -5.78
CA ALA A 22 5.88 3.52 -6.69
C ALA A 22 5.05 2.41 -6.02
N PHE A 23 5.01 2.36 -4.68
CA PHE A 23 4.22 1.37 -3.94
C PHE A 23 2.87 1.92 -3.48
N ILE A 24 2.55 3.19 -3.77
CA ILE A 24 1.27 3.80 -3.44
C ILE A 24 0.38 3.74 -4.67
N SER A 25 -0.73 3.01 -4.58
CA SER A 25 -1.76 3.04 -5.61
C SER A 25 -2.40 4.42 -5.66
N GLN A 26 -2.38 5.06 -6.84
CA GLN A 26 -2.96 6.40 -7.00
C GLN A 26 -4.49 6.37 -7.06
N ILE A 27 -5.08 5.23 -7.40
CA ILE A 27 -6.52 5.03 -7.55
C ILE A 27 -6.87 3.72 -6.87
N GLU A 28 -7.27 3.76 -5.60
CA GLU A 28 -7.68 2.57 -4.87
C GLU A 28 -9.17 2.28 -5.12
N PRO A 29 -9.55 1.01 -5.39
CA PRO A 29 -10.94 0.62 -5.49
C PRO A 29 -11.61 0.76 -4.13
N ILE A 30 -12.82 1.32 -4.12
CA ILE A 30 -13.58 1.54 -2.88
C ILE A 30 -14.34 0.25 -2.51
N LEU A 31 -14.74 -0.50 -3.54
CA LEU A 31 -15.56 -1.70 -3.42
C LEU A 31 -14.76 -2.94 -3.80
N PHE A 32 -15.02 -4.04 -3.09
CA PHE A 32 -14.41 -5.33 -3.39
C PHE A 32 -14.74 -5.80 -4.81
N GLU A 33 -15.97 -5.55 -5.27
CA GLU A 33 -16.45 -5.95 -6.60
C GLU A 33 -15.74 -5.22 -7.75
N GLU A 34 -15.13 -4.05 -7.48
CA GLU A 34 -14.31 -3.32 -8.43
C GLU A 34 -12.90 -3.92 -8.48
N ALA A 35 -12.32 -4.20 -7.31
CA ALA A 35 -10.99 -4.80 -7.17
C ALA A 35 -10.94 -6.24 -7.75
N GLU A 36 -11.97 -7.05 -7.51
CA GLU A 36 -12.03 -8.45 -7.95
C GLU A 36 -12.07 -8.59 -9.49
N LYS A 37 -12.53 -7.56 -10.20
CA LYS A 37 -12.62 -7.60 -11.68
C LYS A 37 -11.33 -7.21 -12.38
N ASP A 38 -10.37 -6.63 -11.66
CA ASP A 38 -9.10 -6.17 -12.20
C ASP A 38 -7.98 -7.13 -11.81
N GLU A 39 -7.36 -7.74 -12.82
CA GLU A 39 -6.27 -8.70 -12.65
C GLU A 39 -5.07 -8.09 -11.92
N PHE A 40 -4.76 -6.81 -12.15
CA PHE A 40 -3.66 -6.14 -11.47
C PHE A 40 -3.95 -5.93 -9.98
N TRP A 41 -5.22 -5.64 -9.63
CA TRP A 41 -5.63 -5.54 -8.23
C TRP A 41 -5.58 -6.90 -7.53
N ILE A 42 -6.04 -7.96 -8.18
CA ILE A 42 -5.91 -9.31 -7.65
C ILE A 42 -4.44 -9.65 -7.40
N LEU A 43 -3.56 -9.40 -8.37
CA LEU A 43 -2.12 -9.67 -8.23
C LEU A 43 -1.49 -8.86 -7.09
N ALA A 44 -1.82 -7.57 -6.98
CA ALA A 44 -1.33 -6.70 -5.91
C ALA A 44 -1.79 -7.19 -4.53
N MET A 45 -3.07 -7.53 -4.36
CA MET A 45 -3.61 -8.08 -3.11
C MET A 45 -2.90 -9.40 -2.72
N GLN A 46 -2.61 -10.26 -3.69
CA GLN A 46 -1.87 -11.51 -3.43
C GLN A 46 -0.42 -11.24 -3.01
N GLU A 47 0.25 -10.27 -3.63
CA GLU A 47 1.60 -9.87 -3.24
C GLU A 47 1.64 -9.28 -1.83
N GLU A 48 0.70 -8.41 -1.48
CA GLU A 48 0.59 -7.86 -0.12
C GLU A 48 0.33 -8.94 0.92
N LEU A 49 -0.61 -9.87 0.67
CA LEU A 49 -0.86 -11.01 1.56
C LEU A 49 0.41 -11.84 1.79
N LYS A 50 1.23 -12.02 0.75
CA LYS A 50 2.53 -12.70 0.89
C LYS A 50 3.50 -11.91 1.76
N GLN A 51 3.51 -10.56 1.68
CA GLN A 51 4.31 -9.73 2.58
C GLN A 51 3.82 -9.82 4.02
N PHE A 52 2.51 -9.88 4.26
CA PHE A 52 1.98 -10.03 5.62
C PHE A 52 2.46 -11.33 6.27
N ASN A 53 2.40 -12.44 5.54
CA ASN A 53 2.92 -13.73 5.99
C ASN A 53 4.44 -13.68 6.24
N ARG A 54 5.19 -13.03 5.35
CA ARG A 54 6.65 -12.92 5.48
C ARG A 54 7.07 -12.09 6.70
N ASN A 55 6.32 -11.02 6.99
CA ASN A 55 6.63 -10.08 8.05
C ASN A 55 5.96 -10.45 9.39
N ASP A 56 5.14 -11.51 9.41
CA ASP A 56 4.40 -12.00 10.59
C ASP A 56 3.58 -10.89 11.28
N VAL A 57 2.96 -10.02 10.48
CA VAL A 57 2.26 -8.84 10.99
C VAL A 57 0.80 -9.11 11.30
N TRP A 58 0.17 -10.09 10.65
CA TRP A 58 -1.27 -10.35 10.71
C TRP A 58 -1.55 -11.85 10.87
N GLU A 59 -2.46 -12.21 11.77
CA GLU A 59 -2.94 -13.60 11.96
C GLU A 59 -4.37 -13.74 11.44
N LEU A 60 -4.62 -14.75 10.60
CA LEU A 60 -5.96 -15.05 10.11
C LEU A 60 -6.76 -15.77 11.20
N VAL A 61 -7.60 -15.02 11.92
CA VAL A 61 -8.48 -15.57 12.98
C VAL A 61 -9.88 -15.88 12.45
N SER A 62 -10.50 -16.93 12.98
CA SER A 62 -11.87 -17.27 12.64
C SER A 62 -12.84 -16.17 13.08
N ARG A 63 -13.86 -15.90 12.27
CA ARG A 63 -14.88 -14.88 12.59
C ARG A 63 -15.51 -15.14 13.97
N PRO A 64 -15.45 -14.18 14.91
CA PRO A 64 -16.09 -14.33 16.22
C PRO A 64 -17.62 -14.39 16.06
N LYS A 65 -18.23 -15.44 16.62
CA LYS A 65 -19.67 -15.74 16.43
C LYS A 65 -20.63 -14.80 17.17
N ASN A 66 -20.13 -14.10 18.20
CA ASN A 66 -20.94 -13.25 19.09
C ASN A 66 -20.49 -11.78 19.07
N HIS A 67 -19.91 -11.32 17.97
CA HIS A 67 -19.58 -9.91 17.79
C HIS A 67 -20.38 -9.31 16.64
N PHE A 68 -20.91 -8.11 16.87
CA PHE A 68 -21.48 -7.32 15.79
C PHE A 68 -20.39 -7.00 14.78
N ILE A 69 -20.72 -7.12 13.50
CA ILE A 69 -19.87 -6.58 12.44
C ILE A 69 -19.77 -5.08 12.74
N ILE A 70 -18.55 -4.59 12.96
CA ILE A 70 -18.33 -3.15 13.06
C ILE A 70 -18.60 -2.63 11.66
N ASP A 71 -19.76 -2.02 11.45
CA ASP A 71 -20.06 -1.30 10.22
C ASP A 71 -19.08 -0.12 10.13
N THR A 72 -18.15 -0.20 9.19
CA THR A 72 -17.45 0.98 8.69
C THR A 72 -18.35 1.65 7.66
N LYS A 73 -18.75 2.88 7.97
CA LYS A 73 -19.62 3.74 7.17
C LYS A 73 -18.89 4.33 5.96
#